data_AF-A0A380KWW8-F1
#
_entry.id   AF-A0A380KWW8-F1
#
_cell.length_a   1.000
_cell.length_b   1.000
_cell.length_c   1.000
_cell.angle_alpha   90.00
_cell.angle_beta   90.00
_cell.angle_gamma   90.00
#
_symmetry.space_group_name_H-M   'P 1'
#
loop_
_entity.id
_entity.type
_entity.pdbx_description
1 polymer ?
#
loop_
_entity_poly.entity_id
_entity_poly.type
_entity_poly.pdbx_seq_one_letter_code
_entity_poly.pdbx_strand_id
1 'polypeptide(L)' 'MVTHDIELASHTDRALILRDGKIVQEIQKPSAENLYRALEIVSSTK' A
#
# COMPACT_ATOMS: atom_id res chain seq x y z
N MET A 1 -10.31 -6.55 2.96
CA MET A 1 -9.45 -7.58 2.34
C MET A 1 -8.00 -7.26 2.65
N VAL A 2 -7.15 -8.25 2.92
CA VAL A 2 -5.71 -8.06 3.09
C VAL A 2 -5.03 -8.86 1.99
N THR A 3 -4.15 -8.21 1.22
CA THR A 3 -3.44 -8.86 0.11
C THR A 3 -2.03 -8.27 0.00
N HIS A 4 -1.11 -9.07 -0.54
CA HIS A 4 0.20 -8.60 -0.99
C HIS A 4 0.22 -8.35 -2.51
N ASP A 5 -0.86 -8.71 -3.21
CA ASP A 5 -1.02 -8.47 -4.64
C ASP A 5 -1.39 -6.99 -4.88
N ILE A 6 -0.41 -6.27 -5.41
CA ILE A 6 -0.49 -4.83 -5.66
C ILE A 6 -1.44 -4.53 -6.84
N GLU A 7 -1.45 -5.37 -7.88
CA GLU A 7 -2.35 -5.22 -9.02
C GLU A 7 -3.80 -5.30 -8.55
N LEU A 8 -4.12 -6.31 -7.73
CA LEU A 8 -5.45 -6.46 -7.14
C LEU A 8 -5.83 -5.26 -6.25
N ALA A 9 -4.90 -4.80 -5.42
CA ALA A 9 -5.14 -3.67 -4.52
C ALA A 9 -5.35 -2.35 -5.29
N SER A 10 -4.74 -2.19 -6.46
CA SER A 10 -4.89 -1.01 -7.32
C SER A 10 -6.29 -0.84 -7.90
N HIS A 11 -7.08 -1.91 -7.95
CA HIS A 11 -8.47 -1.88 -8.45
C HIS A 11 -9.50 -1.55 -7.37
N THR A 12 -9.07 -1.09 -6.20
CA THR A 12 -9.96 -0.72 -5.09
C THR A 12 -10.17 0.79 -5.03
N ASP A 13 -11.19 1.24 -4.29
CA ASP A 13 -11.39 2.66 -4.04
C ASP A 13 -10.38 3.23 -3.03
N ARG A 14 -9.88 2.38 -2.12
CA ARG A 14 -9.00 2.76 -1.01
C ARG A 14 -8.04 1.63 -0.65
N ALA A 15 -6.78 1.98 -0.43
CA ALA A 15 -5.78 1.08 0.12
C ALA A 15 -5.16 1.66 1.41
N LEU A 16 -4.86 0.78 2.36
CA LEU A 16 -4.19 1.10 3.61
C LEU A 16 -2.87 0.34 3.69
N ILE A 17 -1.79 1.03 3.99
CA ILE A 17 -0.49 0.42 4.24
C ILE A 17 -0.35 0.18 5.73
N LEU A 18 -0.14 -1.09 6.08
CA LEU A 18 0.04 -1.56 7.44
C LEU A 18 1.51 -1.90 7.68
N ARG A 19 2.06 -1.44 8.80
CA ARG A 19 3.41 -1.78 9.29
C ARG A 19 3.37 -1.92 10.81
N ASP A 20 3.93 -3.01 11.33
CA ASP A 20 4.01 -3.28 12.78
C ASP A 20 2.65 -3.15 13.50
N GLY A 21 1.58 -3.59 12.84
CA GLY A 21 0.21 -3.51 13.35
C GLY A 21 -0.42 -2.12 13.32
N LYS A 22 0.23 -1.12 12.70
CA LYS A 22 -0.26 0.26 12.59
C LYS A 22 -0.50 0.63 11.13
N ILE A 23 -1.54 1.42 10.89
CA ILE A 23 -1.77 2.05 9.58
C ILE A 23 -0.79 3.22 9.47
N VAL A 24 0.14 3.13 8.52
CA VAL A 24 1.16 4.16 8.30
C VAL A 24 0.82 5.07 7.13
N GLN A 25 -0.05 4.61 6.22
CA GLN A 25 -0.48 5.39 5.07
C GLN A 25 -1.87 4.97 4.60
N GLU A 26 -2.63 5.93 4.11
CA GLU A 26 -3.90 5.72 3.41
C GLU A 26 -3.80 6.33 2.01
N ILE A 27 -4.28 5.59 1.01
CA ILE A 27 -4.29 5.98 -0.39
C ILE A 27 -5.72 5.88 -0.92
N GLN A 28 -6.23 7.01 -1.42
CA GLN A 28 -7.52 7.11 -2.09
C GLN A 28 -7.31 6.88 -3.60
N LYS A 29 -8.18 6.06 -4.21
CA LYS A 29 -8.05 5.59 -5.60
C LYS A 29 -6.62 5.09 -5.92
N PRO A 30 -6.17 4.01 -5.25
CA PRO A 30 -4.85 3.46 -5.45
C PRO A 30 -4.56 3.12 -6.92
N SER A 31 -3.28 3.16 -7.27
CA SER A 31 -2.74 2.70 -8.55
C SER A 31 -1.56 1.79 -8.26
N ALA A 32 -1.22 0.88 -9.17
CA ALA A 32 -0.08 -0.01 -8.94
C ALA A 32 1.19 0.79 -8.59
N GLU A 33 1.47 1.86 -9.35
CA GLU A 33 2.64 2.72 -9.12
C GLU A 33 2.67 3.35 -7.71
N ASN A 34 1.55 3.89 -7.23
CA ASN A 34 1.54 4.55 -5.93
C ASN A 34 1.66 3.54 -4.77
N LEU A 35 1.11 2.34 -4.94
CA LEU A 35 1.24 1.23 -4.00
C LEU A 35 2.68 0.70 -3.96
N TYR A 36 3.32 0.51 -5.12
CA TYR A 36 4.74 0.12 -5.20
C TYR A 36 5.61 1.12 -4.45
N ARG A 37 5.47 2.42 -4.74
CA ARG A 37 6.25 3.46 -4.04
C ARG A 37 5.98 3.47 -2.53
N ALA A 38 4.73 3.33 -2.12
CA ALA A 38 4.38 3.31 -0.70
C ALA A 38 5.03 2.13 0.04
N LEU A 39 5.14 0.97 -0.61
CA LEU A 39 5.80 -0.21 -0.05
C LEU A 39 7.34 -0.11 -0.12
N GLU A 40 7.92 0.49 -1.17
CA GLU A 40 9.36 0.71 -1.30
C GLU A 40 9.91 1.75 -0.32
N ILE A 41 9.20 2.87 -0.12
CA ILE A 41 9.54 3.88 0.91
C ILE A 41 9.57 3.21 2.29
N VAL A 42 8.64 2.28 2.53
CA VAL A 42 8.59 1.51 3.78
C VAL A 42 9.78 0.55 3.92
N SER A 43 10.29 -0.02 2.82
CA SER A 43 11.44 -0.93 2.82
C SER A 43 12.81 -0.24 2.97
N SER A 44 12.92 1.07 2.76
CA SER A 44 14.21 1.80 2.75
C SER A 44 14.64 2.38 4.11
N THR A 45 14.00 1.96 5.21
CA THR A 45 14.50 2.26 6.56
C THR A 45 15.50 1.18 6.97
N LYS A 46 16.77 1.39 6.61
CA LYS A 46 17.92 0.66 7.14
C LYS A 46 18.53 1.42 8.31
#